data_AF-A0A158P7N7-F1
#
_entry.id   AF-A0A158P7N7-F1
#
_cell.length_a   1.000
_cell.length_b   1.000
_cell.length_c   1.000
_cell.angle_alpha   90.00
_cell.angle_beta   90.00
_cell.angle_gamma   90.00
#
_symmetry.space_group_name_H-M   'P 1'
#
loop_
_entity.id
_entity.type
_entity.pdbx_description
1 polymer ?
#
loop_
_entity_poly.entity_id
_entity_poly.type
_entity_poly.pdbx_seq_one_letter_code
_entity_poly.pdbx_strand_id
1 'polypeptide(L)'
;MAPSDRTIMLTNIASMWPYNSERRALNWPIHIGLITNCFTSTIIATKINSDMVAFNPKMGFFESIRTCPKSPFVFGVYSSAVLFYGLRQILITPYVFNENRPCSSCMLSRSILISLASGIALPFFTTPYLCHYIVKLKCFRIFNTLDSDPDFARELLISIQLKPTFKQRIMDFLRTVPYFSDVVGKPGPETERLRVT
;
A
#
# COMPACT_ATOMS: atom_id res chain seq x y z
N MET A 1 7.14 40.59 2.63
CA MET A 1 7.81 39.29 2.79
C MET A 1 6.95 38.23 2.14
N ALA A 2 7.46 37.54 1.11
CA ALA A 2 6.71 36.52 0.39
C ALA A 2 6.34 35.35 1.33
N PRO A 3 5.23 34.64 1.10
CA PRO A 3 4.81 33.53 1.96
C PRO A 3 5.86 32.40 2.01
N SER A 4 6.58 32.14 0.91
CA SER A 4 7.72 31.21 0.87
C SER A 4 8.83 31.59 1.83
N ASP A 5 9.25 32.86 1.82
CA ASP A 5 10.37 33.34 2.63
C ASP A 5 10.01 33.28 4.13
N ARG A 6 8.74 33.55 4.45
CA ARG A 6 8.20 33.43 5.80
C ARG A 6 8.23 31.98 6.30
N THR A 7 7.85 31.01 5.45
CA THR A 7 7.90 29.58 5.81
C THR A 7 9.32 29.07 6.03
N ILE A 8 10.29 29.50 5.21
CA ILE A 8 11.70 29.12 5.36
C ILE A 8 12.26 29.67 6.67
N MET A 9 12.01 30.95 6.96
CA MET A 9 12.42 31.59 8.21
C MET A 9 11.81 30.87 9.43
N LEU A 10 10.51 30.57 9.41
CA LEU A 10 9.83 29.88 10.52
C LEU A 10 10.33 28.44 10.70
N THR A 11 10.66 27.74 9.61
CA THR A 11 11.24 26.40 9.68
C THR A 11 12.63 26.43 10.32
N ASN A 12 13.46 27.41 9.96
CA ASN A 12 14.78 27.59 10.57
C ASN A 12 14.66 27.90 12.07
N ILE A 13 13.71 28.77 12.46
CA ILE A 13 13.42 29.07 13.87
C ILE A 13 12.98 27.80 14.63
N ALA A 14 12.07 27.00 14.05
CA ALA A 14 11.61 25.75 14.65
C ALA A 14 12.75 24.72 14.83
N SER A 15 13.73 24.72 13.93
CA SER A 15 14.91 23.83 14.04
C SER A 15 15.91 24.28 15.12
N MET A 16 16.06 25.58 15.32
CA MET A 16 17.01 26.18 16.28
C MET A 16 16.39 26.45 17.66
N TRP A 17 15.15 26.01 17.89
CA TRP A 17 14.38 26.36 19.08
C TRP A 17 15.06 25.99 20.40
N PRO A 18 15.22 26.89 21.38
CA PRO A 18 16.09 26.68 22.55
C PRO A 18 15.61 25.56 23.49
N TYR A 19 14.30 25.33 23.60
CA TYR A 19 13.75 24.28 24.45
C TYR A 19 13.71 22.93 23.71
N ASN A 20 14.43 21.93 24.24
CA ASN A 20 14.57 20.61 23.61
C ASN A 20 13.23 19.85 23.47
N SER A 21 12.34 19.96 24.46
CA SER A 21 11.02 19.32 24.45
C SER A 21 10.12 19.86 23.32
N GLU A 22 10.09 21.19 23.18
CA GLU A 22 9.29 21.88 22.17
C GLU A 22 9.87 21.69 20.77
N ARG A 23 11.20 21.76 20.62
CA ARG A 23 11.90 21.45 19.37
C ARG A 23 11.57 20.04 18.89
N ARG A 24 11.53 19.08 19.83
CA ARG A 24 11.17 17.70 19.51
C ARG A 24 9.72 17.63 19.06
N ALA A 25 8.79 18.26 19.77
CA ALA A 25 7.37 18.28 19.40
C ALA A 25 7.11 18.87 18.00
N LEU A 26 7.90 19.86 17.57
CA LEU A 26 7.78 20.47 16.24
C LEU A 26 8.32 19.59 15.11
N ASN A 27 9.45 18.90 15.33
CA ASN A 27 10.14 18.15 14.27
C ASN A 27 9.80 16.65 14.24
N TRP A 28 9.47 16.02 15.37
CA TRP A 28 9.18 14.58 15.44
C TRP A 28 7.98 14.09 14.63
N PRO A 29 6.86 14.84 14.50
CA PRO A 29 5.70 14.36 13.76
C PRO A 29 6.01 13.98 12.31
N ILE A 30 6.99 14.64 11.69
CA ILE A 30 7.45 14.32 10.32
C ILE A 30 8.05 12.92 10.29
N HIS A 31 9.02 12.70 11.16
CA HIS A 31 9.82 11.48 11.17
C HIS A 31 8.98 10.28 11.63
N ILE A 32 8.19 10.44 12.69
CA ILE A 32 7.30 9.36 13.16
C ILE A 32 6.31 8.99 12.06
N GLY A 33 5.63 9.98 11.46
CA GLY A 33 4.63 9.71 10.43
C GLY A 33 5.21 8.99 9.21
N LEU A 34 6.44 9.33 8.82
CA LEU A 34 7.12 8.63 7.74
C LEU A 34 7.49 7.19 8.12
N ILE A 35 8.01 6.96 9.33
CA ILE A 35 8.37 5.63 9.82
C ILE A 35 7.13 4.74 9.93
N THR A 36 6.03 5.23 10.52
CA THR A 36 4.80 4.45 10.69
C THR A 36 4.19 4.08 9.34
N ASN A 37 4.16 5.01 8.38
CA ASN A 37 3.67 4.73 7.03
C ASN A 37 4.55 3.74 6.26
N CYS A 38 5.87 3.80 6.43
CA CYS A 38 6.77 2.81 5.85
C CYS A 38 6.51 1.42 6.43
N PHE A 39 6.27 1.34 7.75
CA PHE A 39 6.00 0.08 8.41
C PHE A 39 4.65 -0.53 8.00
N THR A 40 3.58 0.26 7.97
CA THR A 40 2.25 -0.19 7.57
C THR A 40 2.22 -0.61 6.10
N SER A 41 2.80 0.20 5.20
CA SER A 41 2.89 -0.15 3.78
C SER A 41 3.69 -1.43 3.54
N THR A 42 4.76 -1.67 4.31
CA THR A 42 5.53 -2.91 4.24
C THR A 42 4.68 -4.11 4.64
N ILE A 43 3.93 -4.03 5.75
CA ILE A 43 3.05 -5.14 6.20
C ILE A 43 1.99 -5.47 5.15
N ILE A 44 1.32 -4.45 4.63
CA ILE A 44 0.27 -4.60 3.61
C ILE A 44 0.86 -5.22 2.35
N ALA A 45 2.00 -4.69 1.87
CA ALA A 45 2.70 -5.22 0.72
C ALA A 45 3.13 -6.68 0.94
N THR A 46 3.65 -7.05 2.12
CA THR A 46 4.07 -8.44 2.40
C THR A 46 2.90 -9.40 2.28
N LYS A 47 1.76 -9.05 2.87
CA LYS A 47 0.58 -9.91 2.87
C LYS A 47 0.00 -10.08 1.47
N ILE A 48 -0.09 -9.00 0.70
CA ILE A 48 -0.59 -9.03 -0.67
C ILE A 48 0.38 -9.80 -1.58
N ASN A 49 1.69 -9.65 -1.37
CA ASN A 49 2.70 -10.35 -2.16
C ASN A 49 2.70 -11.87 -1.87
N SER A 50 2.57 -12.29 -0.61
CA SER A 50 2.46 -13.72 -0.26
C SER A 50 1.20 -14.37 -0.85
N ASP A 51 0.10 -13.64 -0.91
CA ASP A 51 -1.17 -14.16 -1.43
C ASP A 51 -1.19 -14.18 -2.98
N MET A 52 -0.83 -13.07 -3.62
CA MET A 52 -0.92 -12.93 -5.07
C MET A 52 0.25 -13.57 -5.84
N VAL A 53 1.47 -13.56 -5.29
CA VAL A 53 2.67 -14.03 -6.01
C VAL A 53 3.12 -15.40 -5.53
N ALA A 54 3.17 -15.64 -4.22
CA ALA A 54 3.61 -16.93 -3.67
C ALA A 54 2.47 -17.96 -3.53
N PHE A 55 1.20 -17.54 -3.66
CA PHE A 55 0.02 -18.39 -3.48
C PHE A 55 -0.02 -19.12 -2.12
N ASN A 56 0.62 -18.56 -1.10
CA ASN A 56 0.69 -19.14 0.22
C ASN A 56 0.25 -18.10 1.28
N PRO A 57 -1.03 -18.11 1.67
CA PRO A 57 -1.55 -17.12 2.63
C PRO A 57 -1.02 -17.31 4.06
N LYS A 58 -0.45 -18.48 4.37
CA LYS A 58 0.12 -18.81 5.69
C LYS A 58 1.61 -18.48 5.80
N MET A 59 2.21 -17.93 4.75
CA MET A 59 3.63 -17.65 4.69
C MET A 59 4.05 -16.61 5.75
N GLY A 60 5.19 -16.85 6.40
CA GLY A 60 5.75 -15.92 7.39
C GLY A 60 6.17 -14.59 6.76
N PHE A 61 6.17 -13.50 7.54
CA PHE A 61 6.50 -12.16 7.05
C PHE A 61 7.93 -12.08 6.47
N PHE A 62 8.92 -12.55 7.23
CA PHE A 62 10.33 -12.56 6.79
C PHE A 62 10.57 -13.51 5.61
N GLU A 63 9.86 -14.63 5.59
CA GLU A 63 9.93 -15.60 4.51
C GLU A 63 9.36 -14.99 3.21
N SER A 64 8.23 -14.29 3.29
CA SER A 64 7.62 -13.57 2.18
C SER A 64 8.55 -12.50 1.59
N ILE A 65 9.26 -11.74 2.43
CA ILE A 65 10.24 -10.73 1.97
C ILE A 65 11.41 -11.37 1.21
N ARG A 66 11.84 -12.59 1.60
CA ARG A 66 12.97 -13.27 0.97
C ARG A 66 12.59 -13.94 -0.34
N THR A 67 11.40 -14.54 -0.42
CA THR A 67 10.96 -15.35 -1.56
C THR A 67 10.25 -14.53 -2.63
N CYS A 68 9.50 -13.49 -2.23
CA CYS A 68 8.73 -12.69 -3.17
C CYS A 68 9.59 -11.60 -3.84
N PRO A 69 9.20 -11.10 -5.03
CA PRO A 69 9.91 -10.00 -5.67
C PRO A 69 9.93 -8.76 -4.76
N LYS A 70 11.08 -8.07 -4.71
CA LYS A 70 11.27 -6.85 -3.90
C LYS A 70 10.54 -5.62 -4.46
N SER A 71 10.07 -5.67 -5.71
CA SER A 71 9.48 -4.49 -6.38
C SER A 71 8.19 -3.96 -5.73
N PRO A 72 7.19 -4.78 -5.31
CA PRO A 72 6.00 -4.25 -4.64
C PRO A 72 6.31 -3.60 -3.30
N PHE A 73 7.35 -4.09 -2.60
CA PHE A 73 7.82 -3.52 -1.35
C PHE A 73 8.40 -2.12 -1.54
N VAL A 74 9.40 -2.00 -2.42
CA VAL A 74 10.09 -0.73 -2.68
C VAL A 74 9.08 0.30 -3.20
N PHE A 75 8.20 -0.09 -4.11
CA PHE A 75 7.19 0.80 -4.65
C PHE A 75 6.17 1.24 -3.60
N GLY A 76 5.68 0.32 -2.76
CA GLY A 76 4.72 0.62 -1.70
C GLY A 76 5.28 1.59 -0.65
N VAL A 77 6.52 1.36 -0.20
CA VAL A 77 7.20 2.25 0.76
C VAL A 77 7.50 3.61 0.13
N TYR A 78 8.01 3.63 -1.10
CA TYR A 78 8.36 4.88 -1.78
C TYR A 78 7.13 5.75 -2.06
N SER A 79 6.08 5.16 -2.63
CA SER A 79 4.85 5.88 -2.97
C SER A 79 4.11 6.40 -1.73
N SER A 80 4.06 5.61 -0.64
CA SER A 80 3.48 6.05 0.63
C SER A 80 4.28 7.19 1.28
N ALA A 81 5.62 7.13 1.25
CA ALA A 81 6.48 8.16 1.80
C ALA A 81 6.38 9.49 1.02
N VAL A 82 6.43 9.43 -0.31
CA VAL A 82 6.29 10.63 -1.18
C VAL A 82 4.92 11.26 -1.01
N LEU A 83 3.85 10.45 -1.00
CA LEU A 83 2.50 10.97 -0.82
C LEU A 83 2.32 11.59 0.56
N PHE A 84 2.83 10.96 1.63
CA PHE A 84 2.76 11.51 2.98
C PHE A 84 3.47 12.87 3.07
N TYR A 85 4.70 12.96 2.54
CA TYR A 85 5.47 14.20 2.54
C TYR A 85 4.76 15.30 1.75
N GLY A 86 4.28 15.00 0.54
CA GLY A 86 3.55 15.95 -0.30
C GLY A 86 2.25 16.44 0.33
N LEU A 87 1.42 15.53 0.84
CA LEU A 87 0.15 15.89 1.50
C LEU A 87 0.38 16.72 2.76
N ARG A 88 1.42 16.40 3.54
CA ARG A 88 1.79 17.20 4.72
C ARG A 88 2.24 18.61 4.32
N GLN A 89 3.03 18.73 3.25
CA GLN A 89 3.48 20.03 2.75
C GLN A 89 2.32 20.90 2.24
N ILE A 90 1.29 20.28 1.65
CA ILE A 90 0.12 21.00 1.10
C ILE A 90 -0.92 21.32 2.18
N LEU A 91 -1.18 20.41 3.12
CA LEU A 91 -2.34 20.51 4.02
C LEU A 91 -1.99 20.97 5.44
N ILE A 92 -0.73 20.82 5.88
CA ILE A 92 -0.28 21.14 7.25
C ILE A 92 0.63 22.38 7.24
N THR A 93 1.69 22.38 6.44
CA THR A 93 2.68 23.47 6.40
C THR A 93 2.06 24.87 6.23
N PRO A 94 1.16 25.14 5.24
CA PRO A 94 0.59 26.47 5.10
C PRO A 94 -0.31 26.87 6.28
N TYR A 95 -1.00 25.93 6.92
CA TYR A 95 -1.88 26.24 8.05
C TYR A 95 -1.12 26.53 9.34
N VAL A 96 0.00 25.86 9.55
CA VAL A 96 0.86 26.09 10.72
C VAL A 96 1.59 27.44 10.61
N PHE A 97 1.96 27.85 9.39
CA PHE A 97 2.80 29.03 9.19
C PHE A 97 2.09 30.26 8.62
N ASN A 98 0.88 30.15 8.05
CA ASN A 98 0.07 31.31 7.61
C ASN A 98 -1.03 31.71 8.60
N GLU A 99 -1.57 30.79 9.40
CA GLU A 99 -2.70 31.08 10.29
C GLU A 99 -2.20 31.51 11.68
N ASN A 100 -2.68 32.65 12.20
CA ASN A 100 -2.26 33.15 13.52
C ASN A 100 -2.70 32.26 14.69
N ARG A 101 -3.71 31.39 14.50
CA ARG A 101 -4.19 30.42 15.50
C ARG A 101 -4.65 29.11 14.83
N PRO A 102 -3.83 28.05 14.81
CA PRO A 102 -4.26 26.76 14.28
C PRO A 102 -5.29 26.11 15.20
N CYS A 103 -6.41 25.65 14.63
CA CYS A 103 -7.39 24.87 15.37
C CYS A 103 -6.86 23.45 15.62
N SER A 104 -6.80 23.04 16.90
CA SER A 104 -6.27 21.73 17.31
C SER A 104 -7.05 20.56 16.68
N SER A 105 -8.38 20.65 16.63
CA SER A 105 -9.22 19.60 16.03
C SER A 105 -9.02 19.48 14.51
N CYS A 106 -8.83 20.60 13.80
CA CYS A 106 -8.55 20.60 12.36
C CYS A 106 -7.16 20.04 12.04
N MET A 107 -6.17 20.28 12.88
CA MET A 107 -4.81 19.71 12.71
C MET A 107 -4.80 18.21 12.95
N LEU A 108 -5.50 17.75 13.99
CA LEU A 108 -5.60 16.33 14.31
C LEU A 108 -6.32 15.55 13.21
N SER A 109 -7.48 16.04 12.75
CA SER A 109 -8.28 15.34 11.73
C SER A 109 -7.55 15.23 10.39
N ARG A 110 -6.87 16.29 9.95
CA ARG A 110 -6.04 16.25 8.73
C ARG A 110 -4.87 15.29 8.85
N SER A 111 -4.20 15.27 10.00
CA SER A 111 -3.07 14.36 10.23
C SER A 111 -3.51 12.88 10.19
N ILE A 112 -4.66 12.57 10.79
CA ILE A 112 -5.27 11.22 10.72
C ILE A 112 -5.62 10.88 9.27
N LEU A 113 -6.31 11.78 8.56
CA LEU A 113 -6.72 11.56 7.17
C LEU A 113 -5.53 11.32 6.25
N ILE A 114 -4.47 12.12 6.37
CA ILE A 114 -3.23 11.95 5.59
C ILE A 114 -2.59 10.59 5.89
N SER A 115 -2.54 10.19 7.16
CA SER A 115 -1.94 8.92 7.57
C SER A 115 -2.75 7.71 7.04
N LEU A 116 -4.08 7.76 7.12
CA LEU A 116 -4.94 6.69 6.57
C LEU A 116 -4.85 6.62 5.05
N ALA A 117 -4.84 7.77 4.36
CA ALA A 117 -4.77 7.83 2.91
C ALA A 117 -3.41 7.33 2.38
N SER A 118 -2.31 7.81 2.94
CA SER A 118 -0.95 7.47 2.49
C SER A 118 -0.46 6.12 2.99
N GLY A 119 -0.80 5.73 4.22
CA GLY A 119 -0.29 4.52 4.86
C GLY A 119 -1.14 3.27 4.66
N ILE A 120 -2.46 3.41 4.40
CA ILE A 120 -3.36 2.26 4.25
C ILE A 120 -3.98 2.24 2.86
N ALA A 121 -4.75 3.28 2.50
CA ALA A 121 -5.51 3.27 1.26
C ALA A 121 -4.59 3.13 0.04
N LEU A 122 -3.52 3.93 -0.03
CA LEU A 122 -2.61 3.91 -1.17
C LEU A 122 -1.91 2.55 -1.37
N PRO A 123 -1.28 1.92 -0.35
CA PRO A 123 -0.74 0.57 -0.50
C PRO A 123 -1.81 -0.45 -0.91
N PHE A 124 -3.03 -0.33 -0.38
CA PHE A 124 -4.13 -1.26 -0.70
C PHE A 124 -4.56 -1.20 -2.17
N PHE A 125 -4.49 -0.04 -2.82
CA PHE A 125 -4.81 0.09 -4.25
C PHE A 125 -3.60 -0.18 -5.16
N THR A 126 -2.41 0.30 -4.78
CA THR A 126 -1.23 0.25 -5.65
C THR A 126 -0.58 -1.13 -5.67
N THR A 127 -0.50 -1.83 -4.53
CA THR A 127 0.18 -3.12 -4.43
C THR A 127 -0.51 -4.27 -5.18
N PRO A 128 -1.85 -4.47 -5.14
CA PRO A 128 -2.47 -5.56 -5.91
C PRO A 128 -2.39 -5.31 -7.42
N TYR A 129 -2.49 -4.04 -7.84
CA TYR A 129 -2.30 -3.66 -9.23
C TYR A 129 -0.89 -4.02 -9.69
N LEU A 130 0.14 -3.61 -8.95
CA LEU A 130 1.53 -3.93 -9.28
C LEU A 130 1.79 -5.44 -9.30
N CYS A 131 1.28 -6.18 -8.31
CA CYS A 131 1.38 -7.65 -8.27
C CYS A 131 0.76 -8.29 -9.51
N HIS A 132 -0.39 -7.81 -9.96
CA HIS A 132 -1.04 -8.30 -11.18
C HIS A 132 -0.19 -8.06 -12.43
N TYR A 133 0.44 -6.88 -12.58
CA TYR A 133 1.38 -6.65 -13.70
C TYR A 133 2.58 -7.59 -13.65
N ILE A 134 3.14 -7.83 -12.47
CA ILE A 134 4.27 -8.73 -12.30
C ILE A 134 3.89 -10.18 -12.65
N VAL A 135 2.71 -10.64 -12.22
CA VAL A 135 2.20 -11.97 -12.56
C VAL A 135 1.95 -12.09 -14.06
N LYS A 136 1.33 -11.09 -14.70
CA LYS A 136 1.15 -11.08 -16.15
C LYS A 136 2.47 -11.08 -16.91
N LEU A 137 3.44 -10.27 -16.47
CA LEU A 137 4.76 -10.22 -17.08
C LEU A 137 5.50 -11.55 -16.97
N LYS A 138 5.43 -12.19 -15.79
CA LYS A 138 5.97 -13.55 -15.60
C LYS A 138 5.27 -14.56 -16.49
N CYS A 139 3.94 -14.51 -16.57
CA CYS A 139 3.14 -15.42 -17.38
C CYS A 139 3.45 -15.25 -18.88
N PHE A 140 3.58 -14.02 -19.37
CA PHE A 140 3.99 -13.74 -20.75
C PHE A 140 5.38 -14.32 -21.06
N ARG A 141 6.33 -14.16 -20.13
CA ARG A 141 7.66 -14.75 -20.29
C ARG A 141 7.62 -16.28 -20.31
N ILE A 142 6.79 -16.88 -19.46
CA ILE A 142 6.54 -18.34 -19.45
C ILE A 142 5.88 -18.77 -20.75
N PHE A 143 4.92 -18.02 -21.27
CA PHE A 143 4.24 -18.31 -22.53
C PHE A 143 5.21 -18.30 -23.71
N ASN A 144 6.12 -17.33 -23.80
CA ASN A 144 7.16 -17.32 -24.84
C ASN A 144 8.10 -18.53 -24.75
N THR A 145 8.41 -19.01 -23.54
CA THR A 145 9.17 -20.27 -23.37
C THR A 145 8.32 -21.51 -23.67
N LEU A 146 7.01 -21.48 -23.38
CA LEU A 146 6.07 -22.55 -23.70
C LEU A 146 5.87 -22.70 -25.21
N ASP A 147 5.85 -21.58 -25.95
CA ASP A 147 5.76 -21.57 -27.41
C ASP A 147 7.03 -22.19 -28.06
N SER A 148 8.12 -22.26 -27.28
CA SER A 148 9.34 -22.96 -27.67
C SER A 148 9.30 -24.48 -27.37
N ASP A 149 8.34 -24.96 -26.55
CA ASP A 149 8.22 -26.36 -26.11
C ASP A 149 6.74 -26.83 -25.98
N PRO A 150 6.11 -27.29 -27.08
CA PRO A 150 4.67 -27.51 -27.17
C PRO A 150 4.15 -28.73 -26.40
N ASP A 151 5.00 -29.71 -26.07
CA ASP A 151 4.60 -30.91 -25.32
C ASP A 151 4.38 -30.59 -23.83
N PHE A 152 5.24 -29.75 -23.25
CA PHE A 152 5.08 -29.23 -21.89
C PHE A 152 3.84 -28.33 -21.76
N ALA A 153 3.49 -27.59 -22.81
CA ALA A 153 2.31 -26.72 -22.84
C ALA A 153 0.98 -27.48 -22.62
N ARG A 154 0.86 -28.70 -23.17
CA ARG A 154 -0.35 -29.52 -23.03
C ARG A 154 -0.56 -29.99 -21.59
N GLU A 155 0.48 -30.47 -20.91
CA GLU A 155 0.38 -30.87 -19.50
C GLU A 155 0.02 -29.68 -18.59
N LEU A 156 0.57 -28.50 -18.89
CA LEU A 156 0.35 -27.32 -18.09
C LEU A 156 -1.08 -26.76 -18.26
N LEU A 157 -1.66 -26.81 -19.47
CA LEU A 157 -3.05 -26.42 -19.73
C LEU A 157 -4.06 -27.28 -18.97
N ILE A 158 -3.80 -28.59 -18.86
CA ILE A 158 -4.64 -29.51 -18.07
C ILE A 158 -4.59 -29.13 -16.57
N SER A 159 -3.41 -28.74 -16.06
CA SER A 159 -3.27 -28.30 -14.67
C SER A 159 -3.84 -26.90 -14.36
N ILE A 160 -3.93 -26.03 -15.37
CA ILE A 160 -4.45 -24.65 -15.23
C ILE A 160 -5.99 -24.63 -15.16
N GLN A 161 -6.68 -25.56 -15.82
CA GLN A 161 -8.15 -25.64 -15.80
C GLN A 161 -8.75 -25.78 -14.39
N LEU A 162 -7.94 -26.20 -13.40
CA LEU A 162 -8.34 -26.38 -12.01
C LEU A 162 -8.12 -25.13 -11.13
N LYS A 163 -7.49 -24.06 -11.63
CA LYS A 163 -7.15 -22.88 -10.78
C LYS A 163 -8.20 -21.77 -10.85
N PRO A 164 -8.62 -21.20 -9.70
CA PRO A 164 -9.67 -20.19 -9.63
C PRO A 164 -9.27 -18.90 -10.35
N THR A 165 -10.23 -18.24 -10.98
CA THR A 165 -10.03 -17.08 -11.85
C THR A 165 -9.64 -15.83 -11.05
N PHE A 166 -8.79 -14.99 -11.64
CA PHE A 166 -8.25 -13.76 -11.02
C PHE A 166 -9.34 -12.82 -10.43
N LYS A 167 -10.49 -12.69 -11.10
CA LYS A 167 -11.64 -11.89 -10.63
C LYS A 167 -12.25 -12.41 -9.34
N GLN A 168 -12.31 -13.74 -9.17
CA GLN A 168 -12.80 -14.36 -7.94
C GLN A 168 -11.84 -14.08 -6.77
N ARG A 169 -10.53 -14.08 -7.03
CA ARG A 169 -9.50 -13.81 -6.01
C ARG A 169 -9.52 -12.37 -5.49
N ILE A 170 -9.75 -11.39 -6.38
CA ILE A 170 -9.95 -10.01 -5.95
C ILE A 170 -11.21 -9.90 -5.10
N MET A 171 -12.31 -10.58 -5.46
CA MET A 171 -13.52 -10.58 -4.65
C MET A 171 -13.29 -11.25 -3.29
N ASP A 172 -12.54 -12.35 -3.22
CA ASP A 172 -12.24 -13.02 -1.95
C ASP A 172 -11.30 -12.21 -1.06
N PHE A 173 -10.35 -11.46 -1.65
CA PHE A 173 -9.51 -10.51 -0.93
C PHE A 173 -10.31 -9.32 -0.38
N LEU A 174 -11.21 -8.74 -1.19
CA LEU A 174 -12.11 -7.66 -0.74
C LEU A 174 -13.08 -8.12 0.35
N ARG A 175 -13.51 -9.39 0.35
CA ARG A 175 -14.33 -10.00 1.41
C ARG A 175 -13.57 -10.25 2.71
N THR A 176 -12.25 -10.39 2.65
CA THR A 176 -11.41 -10.63 3.84
C THR A 176 -11.21 -9.36 4.67
N VAL A 177 -11.47 -8.17 4.10
CA VAL A 177 -11.38 -6.91 4.83
C VAL A 177 -12.73 -6.60 5.49
N PRO A 178 -12.79 -6.49 6.83
CA PRO A 178 -14.04 -6.43 7.60
C PRO A 178 -14.92 -5.21 7.30
N TYR A 179 -14.39 -4.17 6.65
CA TYR A 179 -15.14 -2.99 6.24
C TYR A 179 -15.79 -3.12 4.84
N PHE A 180 -15.29 -4.00 3.97
CA PHE A 180 -15.79 -4.16 2.60
C PHE A 180 -16.73 -5.36 2.43
N SER A 181 -16.82 -6.24 3.44
CA SER A 181 -17.73 -7.40 3.45
C SER A 181 -19.22 -7.02 3.45
N ASP A 182 -19.59 -5.90 4.05
CA ASP A 182 -20.99 -5.44 4.10
C ASP A 182 -21.45 -4.71 2.83
N VAL A 183 -20.51 -4.09 2.10
CA VAL A 183 -20.81 -3.34 0.86
C VAL A 183 -20.88 -4.27 -0.35
N VAL A 184 -20.10 -5.35 -0.35
CA VAL A 184 -20.11 -6.36 -1.42
C VAL A 184 -21.11 -7.45 -1.05
N GLY A 185 -22.38 -7.21 -1.37
CA GLY A 185 -23.48 -8.15 -1.14
C GLY A 185 -23.19 -9.58 -1.62
N LYS A 186 -23.73 -10.57 -0.87
CA LYS A 186 -23.59 -12.01 -1.14
C LYS A 186 -24.09 -12.39 -2.54
N PRO A 187 -23.30 -13.07 -3.40
CA PRO A 187 -23.84 -13.74 -4.58
C PRO A 187 -24.32 -15.16 -4.24
N GLY A 188 -25.39 -15.57 -4.94
CA GLY A 188 -26.11 -16.83 -4.78
C GLY A 188 -25.43 -18.09 -5.38
N PRO A 189 -26.16 -19.22 -5.41
CA PRO A 189 -25.67 -20.59 -5.29
C PRO A 189 -25.11 -21.21 -6.59
N GLU A 190 -24.25 -20.51 -7.34
CA GLU A 190 -23.65 -21.08 -8.56
C GLU A 190 -22.32 -21.80 -8.32
N THR A 191 -21.61 -21.50 -7.23
CA THR A 191 -20.29 -22.10 -6.92
C THR A 191 -20.32 -23.52 -6.37
N GLU A 192 -21.50 -24.05 -6.03
CA GLU A 192 -21.62 -25.38 -5.40
C GLU A 192 -21.77 -26.53 -6.42
N ARG A 193 -22.12 -26.25 -7.68
CA ARG A 193 -22.33 -27.29 -8.71
C ARG A 193 -21.06 -27.83 -9.37
N LEU A 194 -19.90 -27.18 -9.19
CA LEU A 194 -18.66 -27.58 -9.87
C LEU A 194 -17.71 -28.43 -9.02
N ARG A 195 -18.14 -28.87 -7.82
CA ARG A 195 -17.32 -29.71 -6.91
C ARG A 195 -17.67 -31.20 -6.90
N VAL A 196 -18.56 -31.66 -7.77
CA VAL A 196 -18.87 -33.10 -7.91
C VAL A 196 -18.63 -33.51 -9.35
N THR A 197 -17.38 -33.81 -9.69
CA THR A 197 -16.94 -34.92 -10.55
C THR A 197 -15.42 -34.90 -10.68
#